data_AF-A0A7S3QCB7-F1
#
_entry.id   AF-A0A7S3QCB7-F1
#
_cell.length_a   1.000
_cell.length_b   1.000
_cell.length_c   1.000
_cell.angle_alpha   90.00
_cell.angle_beta   90.00
_cell.angle_gamma   90.00
#
_symmetry.space_group_name_H-M   'P 1'
#
loop_
_entity.id
_entity.type
_entity.pdbx_description
1 polymer ?
#
loop_
_entity_poly.entity_id
_entity_poly.type
_entity_poly.pdbx_seq_one_letter_code
_entity_poly.pdbx_strand_id
1 'polypeptide(L)'
;VGISADGLGIIISAPFESVNGISSAGQTKVFEDTGSSWVQLGQDLNGSAEDDYSGWSVAMAGNGERVVIGTPKHDENGKNSGQVKVFEYNSQEEWVQVHERNFNGNNK
;
A
#
# COMPACT_ATOMS: atom_id res chain seq x y z
N VAL A 1 4.89 -1.00 8.79
CA VAL A 1 6.06 -0.16 8.40
C VAL A 1 7.10 -1.06 7.74
N GLY A 2 7.83 -0.53 6.77
CA GLY A 2 8.96 -1.20 6.10
C GLY A 2 9.96 -0.17 5.58
N ILE A 3 11.15 -0.65 5.20
CA ILE A 3 12.24 0.17 4.64
C ILE A 3 12.83 -0.56 3.42
N SER A 4 13.27 0.19 2.42
CA SER A 4 14.02 -0.31 1.27
C SER A 4 15.40 -0.82 1.68
N ALA A 5 16.04 -1.61 0.81
CA ALA A 5 17.35 -2.19 1.10
C ALA A 5 18.48 -1.15 1.03
N ASP A 6 18.33 -0.13 0.17
CA ASP A 6 19.24 1.02 0.13
C ASP A 6 19.03 1.98 1.31
N GLY A 7 17.98 1.80 2.11
CA GLY A 7 17.66 2.61 3.29
C GLY A 7 17.06 3.97 2.97
N LEU A 8 16.79 4.28 1.70
CA LEU A 8 16.30 5.58 1.26
C LEU A 8 14.78 5.67 1.20
N GLY A 9 14.07 4.55 1.13
CA GLY A 9 12.62 4.49 1.05
C GLY A 9 11.99 3.92 2.31
N ILE A 10 10.94 4.55 2.84
CA ILE A 10 10.14 4.03 3.96
C ILE A 10 8.67 3.97 3.55
N ILE A 11 8.01 2.86 3.89
CA ILE A 11 6.56 2.69 3.77
C ILE A 11 5.94 2.67 5.18
N ILE A 12 4.98 3.55 5.42
CA ILE A 12 4.19 3.60 6.66
C ILE A 12 2.72 3.38 6.36
N SER A 13 2.02 2.72 7.28
CA SER A 13 0.61 2.40 7.12
C SER A 13 -0.16 2.66 8.40
N ALA A 14 -1.38 3.16 8.24
CA ALA A 14 -2.37 3.37 9.28
C ALA A 14 -3.64 2.60 8.88
N PRO A 15 -3.75 1.30 9.22
CA PRO A 15 -4.83 0.44 8.72
C PRO A 15 -6.23 0.82 9.21
N PHE A 16 -6.32 1.58 10.29
CA PHE A 16 -7.60 2.03 10.87
C PHE A 16 -7.96 3.47 10.49
N GLU A 17 -7.17 4.11 9.60
CA GLU A 17 -7.45 5.47 9.17
C GLU A 17 -8.78 5.54 8.41
N SER A 18 -9.56 6.58 8.72
CA SER A 18 -10.77 6.89 7.96
C SER A 18 -10.40 7.76 6.76
N VAL A 19 -10.63 7.25 5.56
CA VAL A 19 -10.19 7.92 4.33
C VAL A 19 -11.42 8.35 3.53
N ASN A 20 -11.52 9.65 3.22
CA ASN A 20 -12.61 10.21 2.41
C ASN A 20 -14.03 9.80 2.90
N GLY A 21 -14.22 9.68 4.22
CA GLY A 21 -15.48 9.27 4.84
C GLY A 21 -15.71 7.76 4.91
N ILE A 22 -14.76 6.94 4.47
CA ILE A 22 -14.80 5.48 4.57
C ILE A 22 -14.10 5.06 5.86
N SER A 23 -14.84 4.47 6.80
CA SER A 23 -14.31 4.12 8.11
C SER A 23 -13.33 2.95 8.01
N SER A 24 -12.18 3.08 8.68
CA SER A 24 -11.10 2.07 8.70
C SER A 24 -10.72 1.50 7.33
N ALA A 25 -10.79 2.32 6.28
CA ALA A 25 -10.34 1.94 4.94
C ALA A 25 -8.83 1.66 4.94
N GLY A 26 -8.10 2.39 5.78
CA GLY A 26 -6.67 2.32 5.90
C GLY A 26 -5.96 3.20 4.88
N GLN A 27 -4.82 3.75 5.29
CA GLN A 27 -3.98 4.60 4.45
C GLN A 27 -2.53 4.16 4.53
N THR A 28 -1.85 4.13 3.39
CA THR A 28 -0.41 3.89 3.31
C THR A 28 0.26 5.05 2.59
N LYS A 29 1.45 5.43 3.07
CA LYS A 29 2.28 6.49 2.50
C LYS A 29 3.70 5.97 2.32
N VAL A 30 4.38 6.45 1.29
CA VAL A 30 5.79 6.17 1.02
C VAL A 30 6.57 7.46 1.11
N PHE A 31 7.75 7.40 1.70
CA PHE A 31 8.67 8.53 1.85
C PHE A 31 10.05 8.15 1.34
N GLU A 32 10.75 9.13 0.78
CA GLU A 32 12.14 9.03 0.33
C GLU A 32 13.03 10.00 1.12
N ASP A 33 14.22 9.56 1.51
CA ASP A 33 15.25 10.41 2.10
C ASP A 33 16.01 11.16 1.00
N THR A 34 15.89 12.48 1.01
CA THR A 34 16.61 13.38 0.11
C THR A 34 18.03 13.72 0.59
N GLY A 35 18.48 13.11 1.70
CA GLY A 35 19.72 13.42 2.41
C GLY A 35 19.59 14.62 3.36
N SER A 36 18.46 15.33 3.34
CA SER A 36 18.19 16.48 4.22
C SER A 36 16.84 16.40 4.92
N SER A 37 15.91 15.63 4.35
CA SER A 37 14.55 15.43 4.86
C SER A 37 13.89 14.22 4.20
N TRP A 38 12.92 13.65 4.91
CA TRP A 38 12.02 12.65 4.36
C TRP A 38 10.86 13.35 3.63
N VAL A 39 10.73 13.10 2.34
CA VAL A 39 9.69 13.69 1.49
C VAL A 39 8.73 12.59 1.04
N GLN A 40 7.43 12.87 1.03
CA GLN A 40 6.45 11.88 0.56
C GLN A 40 6.66 11.66 -0.94
N LEU A 41 6.76 10.39 -1.33
CA LEU A 41 6.89 9.96 -2.71
C LEU A 41 5.51 9.62 -3.27
N GLY A 42 5.02 10.40 -4.24
CA GLY A 42 3.71 10.23 -4.87
C GLY A 42 2.50 10.45 -3.96
N GLN A 43 1.33 10.08 -4.47
CA GLN A 43 0.05 10.22 -3.77
C GLN A 43 -0.16 9.15 -2.68
N ASP A 44 -1.12 9.41 -1.78
CA ASP A 44 -1.52 8.46 -0.75
C ASP A 44 -2.10 7.17 -1.36
N LEU A 45 -1.67 6.02 -0.81
CA LEU A 45 -2.19 4.71 -1.16
C LEU A 45 -3.34 4.37 -0.23
N ASN A 46 -4.52 4.85 -0.61
CA ASN A 46 -5.75 4.76 0.17
C ASN A 46 -6.48 3.42 -0.05
N GLY A 47 -6.99 2.84 1.04
CA GLY A 47 -8.01 1.81 0.97
C GLY A 47 -9.33 2.36 0.41
N SER A 48 -10.16 1.46 -0.12
CA SER A 48 -11.35 1.82 -0.90
C SER A 48 -12.66 1.29 -0.33
N ALA A 49 -12.63 0.56 0.77
CA ALA A 49 -13.80 -0.07 1.38
C ALA A 49 -13.74 -0.01 2.90
N GLU A 50 -14.92 -0.02 3.52
CA GLU A 50 -15.09 0.07 4.97
C GLU A 50 -14.60 -1.21 5.65
N ASP A 51 -13.92 -1.05 6.79
CA ASP A 51 -13.42 -2.16 7.62
C ASP A 51 -12.48 -3.16 6.91
N ASP A 52 -11.92 -2.78 5.77
CA ASP A 52 -11.03 -3.64 4.97
C ASP A 52 -9.58 -3.65 5.49
N TYR A 53 -9.20 -2.60 6.23
CA TYR A 53 -7.90 -2.41 6.86
C TYR A 53 -6.71 -2.48 5.87
N SER A 54 -6.80 -1.74 4.76
CA SER A 54 -5.70 -1.61 3.81
C SER A 54 -4.42 -1.13 4.51
N GLY A 55 -3.28 -1.75 4.21
CA GLY A 55 -2.02 -1.44 4.89
C GLY A 55 -1.78 -2.24 6.15
N TRP A 56 -2.60 -3.26 6.45
CA TRP A 56 -2.37 -4.18 7.57
C TRP A 56 -0.98 -4.84 7.51
N SER A 57 -0.55 -5.18 6.30
CA SER A 57 0.80 -5.64 6.01
C SER A 57 1.33 -4.92 4.78
N VAL A 58 2.63 -4.62 4.80
CA VAL A 58 3.31 -3.94 3.70
C VAL A 58 4.70 -4.52 3.49
N ALA A 59 5.17 -4.48 2.25
CA ALA A 59 6.58 -4.66 1.92
C ALA A 59 6.98 -3.72 0.78
N MET A 60 8.28 -3.44 0.71
CA MET A 60 8.88 -2.53 -0.25
C MET A 60 10.04 -3.24 -0.96
N ALA A 61 10.20 -3.00 -2.25
CA ALA A 61 11.33 -3.47 -3.03
C ALA A 61 12.64 -2.79 -2.61
N GLY A 62 13.78 -3.41 -2.96
CA GLY A 62 15.09 -2.95 -2.52
C GLY A 62 15.43 -1.51 -2.93
N ASN A 63 14.90 -1.06 -4.08
CA ASN A 63 15.08 0.29 -4.65
C ASN A 63 13.92 1.25 -4.34
N GLY A 64 12.95 0.86 -3.50
CA GLY A 64 11.82 1.72 -3.13
C GLY A 64 10.73 1.91 -4.19
N GLU A 65 10.92 1.53 -5.46
CA GLU A 65 10.00 1.84 -6.57
C GLU A 65 8.78 0.91 -6.68
N ARG A 66 8.74 -0.18 -5.92
CA ARG A 66 7.60 -1.11 -5.88
C ARG A 66 7.22 -1.42 -4.44
N VAL A 67 5.92 -1.40 -4.16
CA VAL A 67 5.37 -1.76 -2.85
C VAL A 67 4.22 -2.75 -3.00
N VAL A 68 3.99 -3.53 -1.94
CA VAL A 68 2.84 -4.42 -1.82
C VAL A 68 2.08 -4.09 -0.55
N ILE A 69 0.74 -4.09 -0.65
CA ILE A 69 -0.17 -3.71 0.42
C ILE A 69 -1.19 -4.83 0.58
N GLY A 70 -1.27 -5.39 1.78
CA GLY A 70 -2.27 -6.39 2.16
C GLY A 70 -3.48 -5.77 2.84
N THR A 71 -4.66 -6.27 2.45
CA THR A 71 -5.98 -5.86 2.91
C THR A 71 -6.74 -7.12 3.37
N PRO A 72 -6.62 -7.53 4.63
CA PRO A 72 -7.01 -8.88 5.08
C PRO A 72 -8.53 -9.10 5.09
N LYS A 73 -9.33 -8.04 5.13
CA LYS A 73 -10.78 -8.13 5.20
C LYS A 73 -11.51 -7.86 3.89
N HIS A 74 -10.76 -7.64 2.81
CA HIS A 74 -11.35 -7.40 1.49
C HIS A 74 -12.31 -8.54 1.07
N ASP A 75 -13.50 -8.14 0.60
CA ASP A 75 -14.65 -9.03 0.41
C ASP A 75 -14.91 -9.44 -1.05
N GLU A 76 -14.18 -8.90 -2.03
CA GLU A 76 -14.44 -9.11 -3.47
C GLU A 76 -14.53 -10.59 -3.89
N ASN A 77 -13.80 -11.50 -3.23
CA ASN A 77 -13.79 -12.93 -3.55
C ASN A 77 -14.39 -13.81 -2.43
N GLY A 78 -15.27 -13.23 -1.61
CA GLY A 78 -15.89 -13.86 -0.46
C GLY A 78 -15.53 -13.15 0.84
N LYS A 79 -16.33 -13.40 1.87
CA LYS A 79 -16.23 -12.71 3.16
C LYS A 79 -14.82 -12.85 3.77
N ASN A 80 -14.15 -11.71 4.00
CA ASN A 80 -12.78 -11.58 4.47
C ASN A 80 -11.80 -12.48 3.69
N SER A 81 -12.00 -12.60 2.37
CA SER A 81 -11.12 -13.39 1.50
C SER A 81 -9.73 -12.78 1.34
N GLY A 82 -9.61 -11.50 1.65
CA GLY A 82 -8.37 -10.75 1.61
C GLY A 82 -7.96 -10.38 0.19
N GLN A 83 -7.07 -9.40 0.11
CA GLN A 83 -6.51 -8.89 -1.14
C GLN A 83 -5.06 -8.44 -0.90
N VAL A 84 -4.23 -8.58 -1.92
CA VAL A 84 -2.94 -7.91 -2.01
C VAL A 84 -2.93 -7.07 -3.28
N LYS A 85 -2.61 -5.79 -3.14
CA LYS A 85 -2.35 -4.87 -4.24
C LYS A 85 -0.85 -4.60 -4.35
N VAL A 86 -0.35 -4.56 -5.58
CA VAL A 86 1.04 -4.20 -5.90
C VAL A 86 1.01 -2.84 -6.58
N PHE A 87 1.85 -1.92 -6.13
CA PHE A 87 1.99 -0.59 -6.74
C PHE A 87 3.41 -0.38 -7.22
N GLU A 88 3.54 0.30 -8.34
CA GLU A 88 4.81 0.71 -8.94
C GLU A 88 4.81 2.22 -9.10
N TYR A 89 5.93 2.85 -8.72
CA TYR A 89 6.14 4.28 -8.87
C TYR A 89 6.58 4.57 -10.30
N ASN A 90 5.85 5.46 -10.99
CA ASN A 90 6.07 5.74 -12.39
C ASN A 90 6.89 7.03 -12.61
N SER A 91 7.26 7.29 -13.86
CA SER A 91 8.00 8.49 -14.25
C SER A 91 7.19 9.81 -14.18
N GLN A 92 5.90 9.74 -13.84
CA GLN A 92 5.03 10.89 -13.61
C GLN A 92 4.89 11.23 -12.12
N GLU A 93 5.69 10.59 -11.27
CA GLU A 93 5.67 10.76 -9.82
C GLU A 93 4.39 10.23 -9.15
N GLU A 94 3.79 9.19 -9.74
CA GLU A 94 2.56 8.58 -9.26
C GLU A 94 2.75 7.09 -8.92
N TRP A 95 2.06 6.63 -7.88
CA TRP A 95 1.90 5.19 -7.64
C TRP A 95 0.78 4.62 -8.49
N VAL A 96 1.08 3.61 -9.30
CA VAL A 96 0.10 2.93 -10.15
C VAL A 96 -0.01 1.48 -9.73
N GLN A 97 -1.24 0.97 -9.56
CA GLN A 97 -1.45 -0.44 -9.28
C GLN A 97 -1.00 -1.25 -10.49
N VAL A 98 -0.03 -2.15 -10.30
CA VAL A 98 0.48 -3.02 -11.36
C VAL A 98 -0.06 -4.43 -11.16
N HIS A 99 -0.77 -4.92 -12.19
CA HIS A 99 -1.53 -6.17 -12.23
C HIS A 99 -2.89 -6.12 -11.50
N GLU A 100 -3.94 -6.47 -12.26
CA GLU A 100 -5.30 -6.68 -11.73
C GLU A 100 -5.46 -7.99 -10.95
N ARG A 101 -4.42 -8.85 -10.95
CA ARG A 101 -4.43 -10.07 -10.15
C ARG A 101 -4.16 -9.73 -8.70
N ASN A 102 -5.23 -9.36 -8.01
CA ASN A 102 -5.33 -9.38 -6.56
C ASN A 102 -4.88 -10.76 -6.07
N PHE A 103 -3.72 -10.85 -5.39
CA PHE A 103 -3.30 -12.12 -4.81
C PHE A 103 -4.18 -12.38 -3.59
N ASN A 104 -5.27 -13.10 -3.79
CA ASN A 104 -6.12 -13.62 -2.73
C ASN A 104 -5.71 -15.09 -2.49
N GLY A 105 -5.91 -15.60 -1.27
CA GLY A 105 -5.44 -16.93 -0.84
C GLY A 105 -6.02 -18.13 -1.62
N ASN A 106 -6.76 -17.89 -2.70
CA ASN A 106 -7.43 -18.87 -3.56
C ASN A 106 -6.85 -18.92 -4.98
N ASN A 107 -5.69 -18.30 -5.26
CA ASN A 107 -4.97 -18.44 -6.53
C ASN A 107 -4.70 -19.93 -6.84
N LYS A 108 -5.64 -20.56 -7.59
CA LYS A 108 -5.47 -21.84 -8.28
C LYS A 108 -5.09 -21.58 -9.72
#